data_AF-A0A661X3V0-F1
#
_entry.id   AF-A0A661X3V0-F1
#
_cell.length_a   1.000
_cell.length_b   1.000
_cell.length_c   1.000
_cell.angle_alpha   90.00
_cell.angle_beta   90.00
_cell.angle_gamma   90.00
#
_symmetry.space_group_name_H-M   'P 1'
#
loop_
_entity.id
_entity.type
_entity.pdbx_description
1 polymer ?
#
loop_
_entity_poly.entity_id
_entity_poly.type
_entity_poly.pdbx_seq_one_letter_code
_entity_poly.pdbx_strand_id
1 'polypeptide(L)'
;MKKLHFLLASLTLIAFLSAGLLQPVFAQHKTPKQGTERMTMMQHPENQPLQTQAKIGGMQGKMMGMGQMGSDMMQMKKDPVISALHHYGCPAFLLKNATQFNLSNQQKQTLNALKLEFKKSAIKTQADIKVAKLDIKEAMNADKSDFKKVKAGINAINTLQQKLRANFLNTFLKARKVLNNDQLKTLKALAANCCQRMPGKGMMHHQMMK
;
A
#
# COMPACT_ATOMS: atom_id res chain seq x y z
N MET A 1 -23.62 -49.92 22.09
CA MET A 1 -23.02 -50.78 21.04
C MET A 1 -23.41 -50.26 19.66
N LYS A 2 -22.44 -50.20 18.74
CA LYS A 2 -22.57 -49.92 17.29
C LYS A 2 -22.89 -48.47 16.89
N LYS A 3 -21.83 -47.65 16.79
CA LYS A 3 -21.50 -46.76 15.65
C LYS A 3 -20.22 -45.98 15.99
N LEU A 4 -19.13 -46.73 16.14
CA LEU A 4 -17.76 -46.24 16.33
C LEU A 4 -16.83 -47.06 15.42
N HIS A 5 -17.04 -47.00 14.10
CA HIS A 5 -16.26 -47.75 13.10
C HIS A 5 -16.18 -47.02 11.74
N PHE A 6 -16.00 -45.69 11.74
CA PHE A 6 -15.78 -44.93 10.49
C PHE A 6 -14.56 -44.01 10.55
N LEU A 7 -13.59 -44.33 11.41
CA LEU A 7 -12.27 -43.70 11.48
C LEU A 7 -11.22 -44.81 11.41
N LEU A 8 -10.88 -45.34 10.22
CA LEU A 8 -9.67 -46.16 9.98
C LEU A 8 -9.45 -46.65 8.53
N ALA A 9 -9.85 -45.89 7.49
CA ALA A 9 -9.65 -46.33 6.10
C ALA A 9 -9.29 -45.23 5.09
N SER A 10 -8.31 -44.38 5.38
CA SER A 10 -7.67 -43.56 4.33
C SER A 10 -6.21 -43.21 4.63
N LEU A 11 -5.44 -44.20 5.13
CA LEU A 11 -4.01 -44.06 5.38
C LEU A 11 -3.23 -45.22 4.75
N THR A 12 -3.13 -45.25 3.42
CA THR A 12 -2.10 -45.96 2.64
C THR A 12 -2.22 -45.58 1.17
N LEU A 13 -1.08 -45.37 0.49
CA LEU A 13 -0.84 -44.84 -0.88
C LEU A 13 -0.95 -43.30 -0.94
N ILE A 14 0.13 -42.52 -1.07
CA ILE A 14 1.17 -42.60 -2.10
C ILE A 14 2.53 -42.22 -1.46
N ALA A 15 3.43 -43.19 -1.37
CA ALA A 15 4.86 -42.98 -1.16
C ALA A 15 5.60 -43.52 -2.39
N PHE A 16 5.74 -42.71 -3.43
CA PHE A 16 6.63 -42.96 -4.57
C PHE A 16 6.82 -41.65 -5.34
N LEU A 17 7.94 -40.96 -5.10
CA LEU A 17 8.82 -40.35 -6.11
C LEU A 17 9.86 -39.46 -5.39
N SER A 18 10.89 -40.10 -4.87
CA SER A 18 12.15 -39.48 -4.49
C SER A 18 13.23 -40.02 -5.43
N ALA A 19 13.57 -39.28 -6.48
CA ALA A 19 14.85 -39.32 -7.19
C ALA A 19 14.76 -38.38 -8.40
N GLY A 20 15.45 -37.24 -8.36
CA GLY A 20 15.42 -36.28 -9.46
C GLY A 20 16.35 -35.10 -9.27
N LEU A 21 17.64 -35.41 -9.13
CA LEU A 21 18.82 -34.63 -9.56
C LEU A 21 18.86 -33.12 -9.22
N LEU A 22 19.75 -32.80 -8.25
CA LEU A 22 20.49 -31.55 -8.22
C LEU A 22 21.23 -31.33 -9.55
N GLN A 23 21.06 -30.17 -10.16
CA GLN A 23 22.17 -29.41 -10.76
C GLN A 23 21.90 -27.89 -10.62
N PRO A 24 22.73 -27.12 -9.90
CA PRO A 24 22.77 -25.67 -10.05
C PRO A 24 23.55 -25.31 -11.32
N VAL A 25 22.87 -24.73 -12.32
CA VAL A 25 23.51 -24.12 -13.49
C VAL A 25 24.16 -22.81 -13.04
N PHE A 26 25.46 -22.87 -12.75
CA PHE A 26 26.32 -21.69 -12.66
C PHE A 26 26.51 -21.12 -14.07
N ALA A 27 25.68 -20.15 -14.44
CA ALA A 27 25.93 -19.32 -15.61
C ALA A 27 27.03 -18.30 -15.29
N GLN A 28 28.23 -18.56 -15.79
CA GLN A 28 29.32 -17.59 -15.88
C GLN A 28 28.92 -16.45 -16.83
N HIS A 29 28.54 -15.29 -16.30
CA HIS A 29 28.51 -14.07 -17.11
C HIS A 29 29.93 -13.51 -17.22
N LYS A 30 30.52 -13.72 -18.41
CA LYS A 30 31.74 -13.06 -18.88
C LYS A 30 31.53 -11.55 -18.91
N THR A 31 32.45 -10.83 -18.27
CA THR A 31 32.60 -9.38 -18.36
C THR A 31 33.00 -8.97 -19.79
N PRO A 32 32.30 -8.02 -20.42
CA PRO A 32 32.81 -7.37 -21.61
C PRO A 32 33.81 -6.26 -21.25
N LYS A 33 34.78 -6.13 -22.15
CA LYS A 33 36.04 -5.40 -22.08
C LYS A 33 35.87 -3.89 -21.92
N GLN A 34 36.83 -3.29 -21.23
CA GLN A 34 37.11 -1.86 -21.20
C GLN A 34 37.33 -1.36 -22.64
N GLY A 35 36.43 -0.47 -23.09
CA GLY A 35 36.61 0.36 -24.28
C GLY A 35 37.06 1.74 -23.83
N THR A 36 38.32 2.04 -24.07
CA THR A 36 38.92 3.36 -23.93
C THR A 36 38.47 4.21 -25.11
N GLU A 37 37.47 5.06 -24.92
CA GLU A 37 37.20 6.17 -25.83
C GLU A 37 37.36 7.49 -25.09
N ARG A 38 38.51 8.12 -25.38
CA ARG A 38 38.78 9.53 -25.16
C ARG A 38 37.74 10.33 -25.94
N MET A 39 36.76 10.92 -25.26
CA MET A 39 36.02 12.04 -25.83
C MET A 39 36.66 13.36 -25.39
N THR A 40 37.03 14.10 -26.41
CA THR A 40 37.76 15.34 -26.47
C THR A 40 37.07 16.46 -25.71
N MET A 41 37.89 17.22 -25.00
CA MET A 41 37.56 18.48 -24.33
C MET A 41 36.94 19.45 -25.33
N MET A 42 35.66 19.78 -25.16
CA MET A 42 35.03 20.89 -25.88
C MET A 42 35.53 22.18 -25.23
N GLN A 43 36.48 22.81 -25.91
CA GLN A 43 37.05 24.11 -25.53
C GLN A 43 35.96 25.19 -25.59
N HIS A 44 35.80 25.88 -24.47
CA HIS A 44 35.23 27.22 -24.39
C HIS A 44 36.03 28.21 -25.24
N PRO A 45 35.37 29.11 -25.97
CA PRO A 45 35.86 30.45 -26.18
C PRO A 45 35.13 31.44 -25.27
N GLU A 46 35.96 32.19 -24.55
CA GLU A 46 35.65 33.39 -23.79
C GLU A 46 35.04 34.52 -24.64
N ASN A 47 34.39 35.44 -23.91
CA ASN A 47 34.13 36.86 -24.19
C ASN A 47 32.79 37.27 -24.81
N GLN A 48 31.85 37.69 -23.93
CA GLN A 48 31.24 39.03 -23.96
C GLN A 48 30.50 39.36 -22.63
N PRO A 49 30.61 40.60 -22.09
CA PRO A 49 30.02 40.96 -20.81
C PRO A 49 28.68 41.73 -20.91
N LEU A 50 27.93 41.66 -19.80
CA LEU A 50 26.76 42.45 -19.38
C LEU A 50 25.45 42.30 -20.18
N GLN A 51 24.44 41.73 -19.52
CA GLN A 51 23.30 42.52 -19.01
C GLN A 51 22.41 41.72 -18.04
N THR A 52 22.18 42.35 -16.90
CA THR A 52 21.24 42.04 -15.83
C THR A 52 19.80 41.89 -16.32
N GLN A 53 19.19 40.70 -16.21
CA GLN A 53 17.77 40.53 -15.81
C GLN A 53 17.37 39.05 -15.68
N ALA A 54 16.31 38.83 -14.90
CA ALA A 54 15.61 37.56 -14.65
C ALA A 54 16.19 36.64 -13.54
N LYS A 55 16.11 37.12 -12.29
CA LYS A 55 15.86 36.26 -11.12
C LYS A 55 14.41 35.75 -11.12
N ILE A 56 14.03 34.86 -12.04
CA ILE A 56 12.82 34.01 -11.91
C ILE A 56 13.12 32.69 -12.62
N GLY A 57 13.70 31.71 -11.92
CA GLY A 57 14.05 30.43 -12.57
C GLY A 57 14.72 29.43 -11.64
N GLY A 58 14.22 29.23 -10.42
CA GLY A 58 14.93 28.46 -9.40
C GLY A 58 14.13 27.45 -8.58
N MET A 59 12.86 27.18 -8.90
CA MET A 59 12.02 26.29 -8.08
C MET A 59 11.20 25.24 -8.84
N GLN A 60 11.40 25.07 -10.15
CA GLN A 60 10.56 24.18 -10.98
C GLN A 60 11.16 22.78 -11.22
N GLY A 61 12.30 22.44 -10.58
CA GLY A 61 13.03 21.19 -10.87
C GLY A 61 12.99 20.10 -9.79
N LYS A 62 12.47 20.36 -8.58
CA LYS A 62 12.63 19.41 -7.44
C LYS A 62 11.40 18.60 -7.05
N MET A 63 10.25 18.75 -7.72
CA MET A 63 9.03 17.97 -7.38
C MET A 63 8.72 16.78 -8.31
N MET A 64 9.54 16.52 -9.33
CA MET A 64 9.26 15.46 -10.33
C MET A 64 9.76 14.06 -9.93
N GLY A 65 10.35 13.88 -8.73
CA GLY A 65 10.97 12.62 -8.29
C GLY A 65 10.14 11.74 -7.34
N MET A 66 8.95 12.18 -6.89
CA MET A 66 8.07 11.38 -6.02
C MET A 66 7.09 10.50 -6.84
N GLY A 67 7.63 9.84 -7.87
CA GLY A 67 6.87 9.05 -8.83
C GLY A 67 6.08 7.90 -8.19
N GLN A 68 4.76 7.96 -8.33
CA GLN A 68 3.75 6.89 -8.19
C GLN A 68 3.61 6.12 -6.86
N MET A 69 4.62 6.03 -5.99
CA MET A 69 4.45 5.35 -4.69
C MET A 69 3.51 6.10 -3.73
N GLY A 70 3.32 7.41 -3.93
CA GLY A 70 2.39 8.23 -3.15
C GLY A 70 0.93 8.07 -3.57
N SER A 71 0.65 7.78 -4.84
CA SER A 71 -0.73 7.74 -5.36
C SER A 71 -1.51 6.50 -4.89
N ASP A 72 -0.83 5.36 -4.77
CA ASP A 72 -1.48 4.12 -4.33
C ASP A 72 -1.88 4.16 -2.84
N MET A 73 -1.06 4.83 -2.02
CA MET A 73 -1.40 5.11 -0.61
C MET A 73 -2.50 6.17 -0.48
N MET A 74 -2.57 7.14 -1.40
CA MET A 74 -3.68 8.10 -1.45
C MET A 74 -5.01 7.43 -1.78
N GLN A 75 -5.03 6.39 -2.63
CA GLN A 75 -6.26 5.64 -2.91
C GLN A 75 -6.78 4.87 -1.70
N MET A 76 -5.92 4.33 -0.82
CA MET A 76 -6.38 3.70 0.42
C MET A 76 -7.04 4.68 1.38
N LYS A 77 -6.55 5.93 1.44
CA LYS A 77 -7.16 6.98 2.26
C LYS A 77 -8.55 7.38 1.76
N LYS A 78 -8.88 7.09 0.50
CA LYS A 78 -10.21 7.33 -0.09
C LYS A 78 -11.18 6.17 0.08
N ASP A 79 -10.71 4.99 0.54
CA ASP A 79 -11.64 3.89 0.85
C ASP A 79 -12.48 4.26 2.08
N PRO A 80 -13.82 4.20 2.01
CA PRO A 80 -14.68 4.69 3.07
C PRO A 80 -14.53 3.90 4.38
N VAL A 81 -14.28 2.60 4.31
CA VAL A 81 -14.09 1.76 5.50
C VAL A 81 -12.74 2.05 6.15
N ILE A 82 -11.68 2.13 5.35
CA ILE A 82 -10.34 2.43 5.85
C ILE A 82 -10.29 3.84 6.46
N SER A 83 -10.90 4.81 5.78
CA SER A 83 -10.99 6.20 6.24
C SER A 83 -11.77 6.31 7.56
N ALA A 84 -12.94 5.67 7.64
CA ALA A 84 -13.78 5.68 8.85
C ALA A 84 -13.04 5.09 10.05
N LEU A 85 -12.26 4.02 9.86
CA LEU A 85 -11.58 3.31 10.95
C LEU A 85 -10.18 3.89 11.26
N HIS A 86 -9.60 4.70 10.38
CA HIS A 86 -8.21 5.18 10.50
C HIS A 86 -7.92 5.84 11.86
N HIS A 87 -8.86 6.66 12.35
CA HIS A 87 -8.71 7.46 13.57
C HIS A 87 -9.02 6.68 14.85
N TYR A 88 -9.51 5.45 14.74
CA TYR A 88 -9.92 4.63 15.88
C TYR A 88 -8.81 3.68 16.38
N GLY A 89 -7.56 3.90 15.96
CA GLY A 89 -6.41 3.16 16.48
C GLY A 89 -5.72 2.23 15.49
N CYS A 90 -5.65 2.59 14.20
CA CYS A 90 -4.75 1.88 13.30
C CYS A 90 -3.27 2.09 13.70
N PRO A 91 -2.35 1.16 13.41
CA PRO A 91 -0.94 1.29 13.82
C PRO A 91 -0.29 2.61 13.42
N ALA A 92 -0.55 3.10 12.20
CA ALA A 92 0.02 4.34 11.71
C ALA A 92 -0.44 5.56 12.53
N PHE A 93 -1.71 5.60 12.92
CA PHE A 93 -2.25 6.64 13.78
C PHE A 93 -1.64 6.60 15.19
N LEU A 94 -1.53 5.41 15.79
CA LEU A 94 -0.95 5.24 17.12
C LEU A 94 0.53 5.65 17.16
N LEU A 95 1.31 5.25 16.15
CA LEU A 95 2.72 5.62 16.01
C LEU A 95 2.90 7.13 15.79
N LYS A 96 2.04 7.77 14.97
CA LYS A 96 2.09 9.21 14.75
C LYS A 96 1.86 10.01 16.05
N ASN A 97 1.06 9.47 16.95
CA ASN A 97 0.71 10.10 18.23
C ASN A 97 1.40 9.40 19.43
N ALA A 98 2.55 8.73 19.20
CA ALA A 98 3.17 7.88 20.21
C ALA A 98 3.48 8.60 21.53
N THR A 99 3.79 9.89 21.49
CA THR A 99 4.02 10.73 22.66
C THR A 99 2.74 10.94 23.47
N GLN A 100 1.61 11.23 22.82
CA GLN A 100 0.31 11.40 23.47
C GLN A 100 -0.17 10.11 24.14
N PHE A 101 0.17 8.96 23.57
CA PHE A 101 -0.14 7.65 24.14
C PHE A 101 0.92 7.15 25.14
N ASN A 102 2.02 7.89 25.34
CA ASN A 102 3.18 7.43 26.12
C ASN A 102 3.57 5.98 25.78
N LEU A 103 3.71 5.67 24.47
CA LEU A 103 3.99 4.31 24.03
C LEU A 103 5.39 3.86 24.46
N SER A 104 5.48 2.66 25.03
CA SER A 104 6.76 2.02 25.31
C SER A 104 7.49 1.65 24.02
N ASN A 105 8.81 1.42 24.12
CA ASN A 105 9.61 0.99 22.96
C ASN A 105 9.11 -0.34 22.39
N GLN A 106 8.72 -1.28 23.26
CA GLN A 106 8.12 -2.55 22.85
C GLN A 106 6.80 -2.35 22.11
N GLN A 107 5.91 -1.47 22.59
CA GLN A 107 4.66 -1.15 21.90
C GLN A 107 4.92 -0.53 20.52
N LYS A 108 5.86 0.42 20.42
CA LYS A 108 6.27 1.03 19.14
C LYS A 108 6.80 -0.01 18.15
N GLN A 109 7.63 -0.94 18.61
CA GLN A 109 8.18 -2.01 17.77
C GLN A 109 7.08 -2.93 17.23
N THR A 110 6.16 -3.39 18.10
CA THR A 110 5.02 -4.22 17.69
C THR A 110 4.11 -3.49 16.71
N LEU A 111 3.79 -2.22 16.95
CA LEU A 111 2.97 -1.42 16.05
C LEU A 111 3.65 -1.17 14.70
N ASN A 112 4.98 -0.96 14.68
CA ASN A 112 5.74 -0.84 13.43
C ASN A 112 5.72 -2.14 12.63
N ALA A 113 5.84 -3.29 13.27
CA ALA A 113 5.74 -4.60 12.62
C ALA A 113 4.37 -4.79 11.99
N LEU A 114 3.29 -4.54 12.74
CA LEU A 114 1.90 -4.60 12.24
C LEU A 114 1.67 -3.66 11.05
N LYS A 115 2.15 -2.42 11.14
CA LYS A 115 2.09 -1.43 10.06
C LYS A 115 2.79 -1.94 8.79
N LEU A 116 3.98 -2.51 8.95
CA LEU A 116 4.77 -2.99 7.81
C LEU A 116 4.16 -4.23 7.17
N GLU A 117 3.68 -5.18 7.97
CA GLU A 117 2.98 -6.38 7.50
C GLU A 117 1.75 -6.00 6.67
N PHE A 118 0.90 -5.11 7.20
CA PHE A 118 -0.26 -4.60 6.47
C PHE A 118 0.16 -3.88 5.19
N LYS A 119 1.16 -2.99 5.25
CA LYS A 119 1.64 -2.25 4.06
C LYS A 119 2.11 -3.22 2.97
N LYS A 120 2.88 -4.24 3.31
CA LYS A 120 3.33 -5.27 2.36
C LYS A 120 2.15 -6.00 1.73
N SER A 121 1.19 -6.44 2.53
CA SER A 121 -0.02 -7.11 2.02
C SER A 121 -0.87 -6.18 1.15
N ALA A 122 -1.04 -4.92 1.54
CA ALA A 122 -1.84 -3.95 0.81
C ALA A 122 -1.24 -3.65 -0.57
N ILE A 123 0.08 -3.50 -0.66
CA ILE A 123 0.78 -3.30 -1.93
C ILE A 123 0.54 -4.48 -2.88
N LYS A 124 0.64 -5.72 -2.38
CA LYS A 124 0.36 -6.92 -3.19
C LYS A 124 -1.07 -6.92 -3.71
N THR A 125 -2.05 -6.75 -2.82
CA THR A 125 -3.47 -6.71 -3.22
C THR A 125 -3.77 -5.59 -4.21
N GLN A 126 -3.12 -4.43 -4.08
CA GLN A 126 -3.27 -3.33 -5.03
C GLN A 126 -2.65 -3.64 -6.39
N ALA A 127 -1.50 -4.31 -6.42
CA ALA A 127 -0.92 -4.80 -7.67
C ALA A 127 -1.88 -5.78 -8.36
N ASP A 128 -2.46 -6.72 -7.62
CA ASP A 128 -3.45 -7.67 -8.16
C ASP A 128 -4.69 -6.93 -8.72
N ILE A 129 -5.17 -5.89 -8.03
CA ILE A 129 -6.27 -5.05 -8.52
C ILE A 129 -5.87 -4.33 -9.83
N LYS A 130 -4.63 -3.86 -9.95
CA LYS A 130 -4.15 -3.20 -11.18
C LYS A 130 -4.11 -4.18 -12.34
N VAL A 131 -3.63 -5.41 -12.12
CA VAL A 131 -3.65 -6.47 -13.14
C VAL A 131 -5.09 -6.76 -13.58
N ALA A 132 -6.01 -6.99 -12.64
CA ALA A 132 -7.42 -7.24 -12.98
C ALA A 132 -8.08 -6.08 -13.75
N LYS A 133 -7.68 -4.83 -13.51
CA LYS A 133 -8.13 -3.67 -14.30
C LYS A 133 -7.59 -3.68 -15.72
N LEU A 134 -6.35 -4.13 -15.94
CA LEU A 134 -5.78 -4.30 -17.28
C LEU A 134 -6.51 -5.43 -18.02
N ASP A 135 -6.79 -6.55 -17.36
CA ASP A 135 -7.53 -7.67 -17.95
C ASP A 135 -8.95 -7.26 -18.39
N ILE A 136 -9.64 -6.45 -17.58
CA ILE A 136 -10.94 -5.87 -17.98
C ILE A 136 -10.78 -4.98 -19.21
N LYS A 137 -9.75 -4.12 -19.24
CA LYS A 137 -9.51 -3.21 -20.35
C LYS A 137 -9.22 -3.99 -21.65
N GLU A 138 -8.44 -5.06 -21.56
CA GLU A 138 -8.19 -5.96 -22.68
C GLU A 138 -9.48 -6.62 -23.17
N ALA A 139 -10.29 -7.18 -22.26
CA ALA A 139 -11.56 -7.82 -22.59
C ALA A 139 -12.59 -6.87 -23.22
N MET A 140 -12.55 -5.58 -22.86
CA MET A 140 -13.38 -4.54 -23.47
C MET A 140 -12.90 -4.10 -24.86
N ASN A 141 -11.59 -4.17 -25.11
CA ASN A 141 -10.97 -3.72 -26.36
C ASN A 141 -10.88 -4.81 -27.43
N ALA A 142 -11.28 -6.05 -27.14
CA ALA A 142 -11.36 -7.13 -28.12
C ALA A 142 -12.42 -6.82 -29.21
N ASP A 143 -12.24 -7.36 -30.42
CA ASP A 143 -13.14 -7.16 -31.58
C ASP A 143 -14.63 -7.34 -31.25
N LYS A 144 -14.92 -8.26 -30.33
CA LYS A 144 -16.19 -8.35 -29.61
C LYS A 144 -15.90 -8.32 -28.12
N SER A 145 -16.51 -7.38 -27.42
CA SER A 145 -16.38 -7.27 -25.97
C SER A 145 -16.79 -8.58 -25.28
N ASP A 146 -15.91 -9.13 -24.45
CA ASP A 146 -16.16 -10.36 -23.69
C ASP A 146 -16.79 -10.02 -22.34
N PHE A 147 -18.13 -9.93 -22.31
CA PHE A 147 -18.89 -9.64 -21.11
C PHE A 147 -18.55 -10.59 -19.95
N LYS A 148 -18.26 -11.87 -20.24
CA LYS A 148 -17.96 -12.87 -19.20
C LYS A 148 -16.63 -12.57 -18.54
N LYS A 149 -15.59 -12.24 -19.33
CA LYS A 149 -14.27 -11.82 -18.79
C LYS A 149 -14.37 -10.52 -18.00
N VAL A 150 -15.11 -9.53 -18.52
CA VAL A 150 -15.32 -8.25 -17.82
C VAL A 150 -15.99 -8.47 -16.46
N LYS A 151 -17.07 -9.26 -16.43
CA LYS A 151 -17.76 -9.61 -15.19
C LYS A 151 -16.85 -10.37 -14.21
N ALA A 152 -16.03 -11.30 -14.69
CA ALA A 152 -15.07 -12.02 -13.87
C ALA A 152 -14.01 -11.09 -13.26
N GLY A 153 -13.47 -10.16 -14.05
CA GLY A 153 -12.52 -9.15 -13.56
C GLY A 153 -13.12 -8.22 -12.50
N ILE A 154 -14.36 -7.76 -12.70
CA ILE A 154 -15.08 -6.94 -11.71
C ILE A 154 -15.24 -7.70 -10.39
N ASN A 155 -15.64 -8.97 -10.45
CA ASN A 155 -15.78 -9.81 -9.26
C ASN A 155 -14.43 -10.01 -8.55
N ALA A 156 -13.34 -10.25 -9.30
CA ALA A 156 -12.01 -10.38 -8.74
C ALA A 156 -11.57 -9.09 -8.00
N ILE A 157 -11.80 -7.91 -8.60
CA ILE A 157 -11.52 -6.62 -7.95
C ILE A 157 -12.31 -6.48 -6.65
N ASN A 158 -13.60 -6.81 -6.64
CA ASN A 158 -14.44 -6.72 -5.45
C ASN A 158 -13.95 -7.63 -4.33
N THR A 159 -13.60 -8.89 -4.65
CA THR A 159 -13.01 -9.83 -3.69
C THR A 159 -11.68 -9.32 -3.13
N LEU A 160 -10.81 -8.76 -3.97
CA LEU A 160 -9.52 -8.19 -3.54
C LEU A 160 -9.73 -6.98 -2.62
N GLN A 161 -10.69 -6.10 -2.93
CA GLN A 161 -11.04 -4.96 -2.06
C GLN A 161 -11.60 -5.42 -0.71
N GLN A 162 -12.48 -6.43 -0.69
CA GLN A 162 -12.98 -7.02 0.55
C GLN A 162 -11.84 -7.59 1.40
N LYS A 163 -10.92 -8.34 0.78
CA LYS A 163 -9.73 -8.89 1.45
C LYS A 163 -8.87 -7.77 2.05
N LEU A 164 -8.67 -6.68 1.32
CA LEU A 164 -7.92 -5.52 1.80
C LEU A 164 -8.55 -4.90 3.05
N ARG A 165 -9.87 -4.67 3.03
CA ARG A 165 -10.63 -4.11 4.16
C ARG A 165 -10.61 -5.04 5.37
N ALA A 166 -10.81 -6.34 5.16
CA ALA A 166 -10.74 -7.34 6.23
C ALA A 166 -9.34 -7.40 6.87
N ASN A 167 -8.28 -7.34 6.06
CA ASN A 167 -6.91 -7.30 6.58
C ASN A 167 -6.64 -6.00 7.38
N PHE A 168 -7.17 -4.87 6.91
CA PHE A 168 -7.09 -3.61 7.66
C PHE A 168 -7.78 -3.70 9.01
N LEU A 169 -9.00 -4.26 9.06
CA LEU A 169 -9.74 -4.48 10.30
C LEU A 169 -8.97 -5.41 11.26
N ASN A 170 -8.39 -6.51 10.76
CA ASN A 170 -7.59 -7.41 11.59
C ASN A 170 -6.35 -6.69 12.17
N THR A 171 -5.61 -5.98 11.32
CA THR A 171 -4.45 -5.19 11.72
C THR A 171 -4.83 -4.15 12.78
N PHE A 172 -5.97 -3.48 12.59
CA PHE A 172 -6.54 -2.53 13.53
C PHE A 172 -6.86 -3.17 14.89
N LEU A 173 -7.54 -4.32 14.91
CA LEU A 173 -7.88 -5.03 16.15
C LEU A 173 -6.62 -5.49 16.89
N LYS A 174 -5.61 -6.00 16.17
CA LYS A 174 -4.30 -6.34 16.74
C LYS A 174 -3.61 -5.12 17.35
N ALA A 175 -3.64 -3.97 16.67
CA ALA A 175 -3.01 -2.75 17.16
C ALA A 175 -3.62 -2.25 18.47
N ARG A 176 -4.96 -2.31 18.59
CA ARG A 176 -5.66 -1.92 19.82
C ARG A 176 -5.30 -2.80 21.01
N LYS A 177 -5.05 -4.10 20.79
CA LYS A 177 -4.62 -5.04 21.83
C LYS A 177 -3.21 -4.74 22.39
N VAL A 178 -2.40 -3.95 21.67
CA VAL A 178 -1.08 -3.51 22.15
C VAL A 178 -1.20 -2.43 23.23
N LEU A 179 -2.33 -1.71 23.27
CA LEU A 179 -2.55 -0.61 24.21
C LEU A 179 -3.07 -1.13 25.55
N ASN A 180 -2.66 -0.47 26.63
CA ASN A 180 -3.26 -0.68 27.95
C ASN A 180 -4.57 0.12 28.12
N ASN A 181 -5.24 -0.07 29.26
CA ASN A 181 -6.53 0.55 29.54
C ASN A 181 -6.50 2.10 29.50
N ASP A 182 -5.43 2.73 29.98
CA ASP A 182 -5.34 4.19 29.98
C ASP A 182 -5.07 4.74 28.59
N GLN A 183 -4.21 4.09 27.81
CA GLN A 183 -3.99 4.41 26.39
C GLN A 183 -5.28 4.23 25.57
N LEU A 184 -6.10 3.23 25.88
CA LEU A 184 -7.41 3.04 25.27
C LEU A 184 -8.39 4.17 25.59
N LYS A 185 -8.34 4.75 26.81
CA LYS A 185 -9.13 5.94 27.15
C LYS A 185 -8.67 7.15 26.33
N THR A 186 -7.35 7.37 26.24
CA THR A 186 -6.77 8.43 25.39
C THR A 186 -7.20 8.28 23.93
N LEU A 187 -7.26 7.06 23.42
CA LEU A 187 -7.69 6.78 22.05
C LEU A 187 -9.16 7.17 21.82
N LYS A 188 -10.05 6.86 22.76
CA LYS A 188 -11.47 7.24 22.68
C LYS A 188 -11.63 8.77 22.67
N ALA A 189 -10.88 9.49 23.51
CA ALA A 189 -10.91 10.95 23.56
C ALA A 189 -10.43 11.59 22.24
N LEU A 190 -9.31 11.11 21.69
CA LEU A 190 -8.77 11.60 20.42
C LEU A 190 -9.71 11.32 19.24
N ALA A 191 -10.35 10.13 19.20
CA ALA A 191 -11.30 9.79 18.15
C ALA A 191 -12.55 10.69 18.19
N ALA A 192 -13.10 10.97 19.38
CA ALA A 192 -14.23 11.87 19.55
C ALA A 192 -13.93 13.29 19.02
N ASN A 193 -12.74 13.82 19.33
CA ASN A 193 -12.31 15.14 18.88
C ASN A 193 -12.10 15.23 17.36
N CYS A 194 -11.79 14.11 16.70
CA CYS A 194 -11.65 14.06 15.25
C CYS A 194 -13.01 14.13 14.53
N CYS A 195 -14.05 13.50 15.08
CA CYS A 195 -15.39 13.53 14.50
C CYS A 195 -16.11 14.87 14.72
N GLN A 196 -15.78 15.60 15.79
CA GLN A 196 -16.34 16.93 16.07
C GLN A 196 -15.77 18.04 15.18
N ARG A 197 -14.60 17.82 14.56
CA ARG A 197 -13.92 18.79 13.68
C ARG A 197 -14.19 18.60 12.19
N MET A 198 -15.28 17.94 11.80
CA MET A 198 -15.69 17.86 10.40
C MET A 198 -16.30 19.20 9.96
N PRO A 199 -15.65 19.99 9.08
CA PRO A 199 -16.24 21.21 8.54
C PRO A 199 -17.37 20.80 7.57
N GLY A 200 -18.61 20.90 8.02
CA GLY A 200 -19.76 20.47 7.21
C GLY A 200 -21.09 20.40 7.96
N LYS A 201 -21.09 20.44 9.30
CA LYS A 201 -22.30 20.71 10.09
C LYS A 201 -22.17 22.10 10.74
N GLY A 202 -22.60 23.13 10.03
CA GLY A 202 -22.77 24.47 10.63
C GLY A 202 -22.18 25.64 9.84
N MET A 203 -22.58 25.82 8.58
CA MET A 203 -22.49 27.12 7.87
C MET A 203 -23.59 27.24 6.78
N MET A 204 -24.84 26.89 7.12
CA MET A 204 -26.02 27.14 6.26
C MET A 204 -26.97 28.12 6.96
N HIS A 205 -26.43 29.21 7.50
CA HIS A 205 -27.27 30.28 8.05
C HIS A 205 -26.57 31.62 7.81
N HIS A 206 -27.33 32.59 7.28
CA HIS A 206 -26.92 33.93 6.86
C HIS A 206 -26.15 34.08 5.53
N GLN A 207 -26.88 34.11 4.42
CA GLN A 207 -26.90 35.27 3.50
C GLN A 207 -27.75 34.97 2.27
N MET A 208 -29.07 35.17 2.39
CA MET A 208 -29.94 35.54 1.28
C MET A 208 -30.97 36.52 1.81
N MET A 209 -30.52 37.75 2.06
CA MET A 209 -31.34 38.94 2.20
C MET A 209 -30.46 40.13 1.80
N LYS A 210 -30.38 40.38 0.49
CA LYS A 210 -30.27 41.72 -0.12
C LYS A 210 -30.94 41.67 -1.47
#